data_AF-A0A945SI57-F1
#
_entry.id   AF-A0A945SI57-F1
#
_cell.length_a   1.000
_cell.length_b   1.000
_cell.length_c   1.000
_cell.angle_alpha   90.00
_cell.angle_beta   90.00
_cell.angle_gamma   90.00
#
_symmetry.space_group_name_H-M   'P 1'
#
loop_
_entity.id
_entity.type
_entity.pdbx_description
1 polymer ?
#
loop_
_entity_poly.entity_id
_entity_poly.type
_entity_poly.pdbx_seq_one_letter_code
_entity_poly.pdbx_strand_id
1 'polypeptide(L)' 'MGVEVNNESGIEVEVSSLQAIAEHGMRAMKVHPSAELAVVLVDEAAMSELHVT' A
#
# COMPACT_ATOMS: atom_id res chain seq x y z
N MET A 1 -2.34 10.23 10.65
CA MET A 1 -2.70 9.06 9.84
C MET A 1 -1.84 9.20 8.62
N GLY A 2 -0.91 8.28 8.41
CA GLY A 2 0.06 8.35 7.32
C GLY A 2 -0.07 7.12 6.44
N VAL A 3 -0.10 7.32 5.13
CA VAL A 3 -0.05 6.24 4.15
C VAL A 3 1.23 6.41 3.34
N GLU A 4 2.11 5.42 3.41
CA GLU A 4 3.31 5.34 2.59
C GLU A 4 3.12 4.25 1.55
N VAL A 5 3.40 4.58 0.28
CA VAL A 5 3.29 3.63 -0.83
C VAL A 5 4.63 3.63 -1.56
N ASN A 6 5.27 2.47 -1.62
CA ASN A 6 6.53 2.25 -2.31
C ASN A 6 6.32 1.31 -3.50
N ASN A 7 6.87 1.66 -4.66
CA ASN A 7 6.72 0.86 -5.87
C ASN A 7 8.04 0.18 -6.25
N GLU A 8 8.12 -1.12 -6.01
CA GLU A 8 9.25 -1.99 -6.34
C GLU A 8 8.89 -3.00 -7.44
N SER A 9 7.70 -2.88 -8.04
CA SER A 9 7.20 -3.84 -9.04
C SER A 9 7.84 -3.69 -10.42
N GLY A 10 8.56 -2.60 -10.69
CA GLY A 10 9.10 -2.27 -12.01
C GLY A 10 8.04 -1.82 -13.03
N ILE A 11 6.76 -1.73 -12.63
CA ILE A 11 5.65 -1.25 -13.46
C ILE A 11 5.39 0.23 -13.13
N GLU A 12 5.12 1.04 -14.15
CA GLU A 12 4.72 2.44 -13.94
C GLU A 12 3.33 2.50 -13.29
N VAL A 13 3.28 3.06 -12.07
CA VAL A 13 2.06 3.16 -11.27
C VAL A 13 1.95 4.57 -10.71
N GLU A 14 0.74 5.11 -10.78
CA GLU A 14 0.38 6.36 -10.11
C GLU A 14 0.22 6.09 -8.60
N VAL A 15 1.28 6.40 -7.85
CA VAL A 15 1.39 6.16 -6.40
C VAL A 15 0.47 7.06 -5.56
N SER A 16 0.28 8.32 -5.95
CA SER A 16 -0.55 9.29 -5.23
C SER A 16 -2.05 8.96 -5.28
N SER A 17 -2.52 8.37 -6.37
CA SER A 17 -3.88 7.84 -6.51
C SER A 17 -4.12 6.67 -5.55
N LEU A 18 -3.14 5.77 -5.41
CA LEU A 18 -3.21 4.68 -4.45
C LEU A 18 -3.21 5.18 -2.99
N GLN A 19 -2.38 6.17 -2.68
CA GLN A 19 -2.40 6.83 -1.37
C GLN A 19 -3.78 7.41 -1.06
N ALA A 20 -4.38 8.16 -2.00
CA ALA A 20 -5.70 8.76 -1.83
C ALA A 20 -6.80 7.70 -1.60
N ILE A 21 -6.76 6.57 -2.31
CA ILE A 21 -7.68 5.44 -2.13
C ILE A 21 -7.51 4.80 -0.75
N ALA A 22 -6.28 4.53 -0.34
CA ALA A 22 -5.98 3.92 0.95
C ALA A 22 -6.44 4.82 2.11
N GLU A 23 -6.14 6.13 2.05
CA GLU A 23 -6.64 7.08 3.03
C GLU A 23 -8.17 7.14 3.07
N HIS A 24 -8.83 7.08 1.91
CA HIS A 24 -10.29 7.03 1.84
C HIS A 24 -10.83 5.80 2.56
N GLY A 25 -10.26 4.62 2.31
CA GLY A 25 -10.63 3.38 3.01
C GLY A 25 -10.42 3.45 4.51
N MET A 26 -9.27 3.98 4.96
CA MET A 26 -8.98 4.17 6.39
C MET A 26 -10.00 5.11 7.05
N ARG A 27 -10.39 6.21 6.39
CA ARG A 27 -11.45 7.10 6.86
C ARG A 27 -12.80 6.39 6.95
N ALA A 28 -13.18 5.62 5.92
CA ALA A 28 -14.45 4.89 5.88
C ALA A 28 -14.55 3.83 7.00
N MET A 29 -13.43 3.16 7.31
CA MET A 29 -13.33 2.18 8.39
C MET A 29 -13.16 2.81 9.78
N LYS A 30 -13.05 4.15 9.88
CA LYS A 30 -12.81 4.89 11.13
C LYS A 30 -11.53 4.43 11.85
N VAL A 31 -10.48 4.16 11.07
CA VAL A 31 -9.17 3.81 11.62
C VAL A 31 -8.66 4.96 12.50
N HIS A 32 -7.97 4.62 13.58
CA HIS A 32 -7.46 5.59 14.52
C HIS A 32 -6.54 6.62 13.83
N PRO A 33 -6.65 7.93 14.14
CA PRO A 33 -5.86 8.98 13.48
C PRO A 33 -4.34 8.83 13.64
N SER A 34 -3.84 8.11 14.64
CA SER A 34 -2.41 7.83 14.82
C SER A 34 -1.92 6.54 14.15
N ALA A 35 -2.77 5.85 13.39
CA ALA A 35 -2.35 4.68 12.63
C ALA A 35 -1.49 5.07 11.42
N GLU A 36 -0.56 4.18 11.09
CA GLU A 36 0.31 4.26 9.91
C GLU A 36 0.08 3.03 9.03
N LEU A 37 0.09 3.23 7.72
CA LEU A 37 -0.09 2.18 6.71
C LEU A 37 1.08 2.25 5.72
N ALA A 38 1.80 1.15 5.58
CA ALA A 38 2.81 0.98 4.54
C ALA A 38 2.31 -0.02 3.50
N VAL A 39 2.41 0.35 2.22
CA VAL A 39 2.06 -0.49 1.07
C VAL A 39 3.27 -0.61 0.17
N VAL A 40 3.67 -1.84 -0.16
CA VAL A 40 4.75 -2.10 -1.12
C VAL A 40 4.16 -2.82 -2.32
N LEU A 41 4.32 -2.22 -3.50
CA LEU A 41 3.98 -2.87 -4.77
C LEU A 41 5.19 -3.68 -5.21
N VAL A 42 4.97 -4.97 -5.45
CA VAL A 42 6.01 -5.92 -5.84
C VAL A 42 5.56 -6.70 -7.08
N ASP A 43 6.50 -7.34 -7.76
CA ASP A 43 6.21 -8.23 -8.90
C ASP A 43 5.81 -9.65 -8.45
N GLU A 44 5.43 -10.50 -9.40
CA GLU A 44 5.01 -11.89 -9.14
C GLU A 44 6.12 -12.75 -8.52
N ALA A 45 7.38 -12.48 -8.88
CA ALA A 45 8.52 -13.23 -8.36
C ALA A 45 8.72 -12.92 -6.87
N ALA A 46 8.71 -11.65 -6.50
CA ALA A 46 8.78 -11.20 -5.11
C ALA A 46 7.55 -11.64 -4.29
N MET A 47 6.34 -11.64 -4.86
CA MET A 47 5.15 -12.19 -4.19
C MET A 47 5.30 -13.69 -3.87
N SER A 48 5.92 -14.45 -4.77
CA SER A 48 6.10 -15.90 -4.60
C SER A 48 7.05 -16.22 -3.43
N GLU A 49 8.09 -15.41 -3.24
CA GLU A 49 9.02 -15.54 -2.10
C GLU A 49 8.36 -15.14 -0.77
N LEU A 50 7.43 -14.16 -0.77
CA LEU A 50 6.71 -13.72 0.43
C LEU A 50 5.59 -14.70 0.84
N HIS A 51 5.03 -15.46 -0.09
CA HIS A 51 4.01 -16.49 0.18
C HIS A 51 4.64 -17.81 0.67
N VAL A 52 5.39 -17.76 1.77
CA VAL A 52 5.85 -18.98 2.46
C VAL A 52 4.66 -19.58 3.21
N THR A 53 4.23 -20.79 2.82
CA THR A 53 3.15 -21.54 3.48
C THR A 53 3.70 -22.46 4.55
#